data_AF-A0A226DC74-F1
#
_entry.id   AF-A0A226DC74-F1
#
_cell.length_a   1.000
_cell.length_b   1.000
_cell.length_c   1.000
_cell.angle_alpha   90.00
_cell.angle_beta   90.00
_cell.angle_gamma   90.00
#
_symmetry.space_group_name_H-M   'P 1'
#
loop_
_entity.id
_entity.type
_entity.pdbx_description
1 polymer ?
#
loop_
_entity_poly.entity_id
_entity_poly.type
_entity_poly.pdbx_seq_one_letter_code
_entity_poly.pdbx_strand_id
1 'polypeptide(L)'
;MGDQVDLHESSATTENYFRLNHLIVHEAPKVFRPVLTTLLSAHYGNNVSTFLATKYGKNLFKDSKRRQQKNLTSGDVTLWDLPLILDCIVSIQKQQNVQQDNKDFQKLKEIRNVLAHSPSGELSEDDFIKDFTTAKHILERFGYMVTRKIQIRMTMEAQSGTDILSRCYSLLKFGNKCFIDNKVWKAIKAYTEGIRLLNNYERRGPLWKLYEGRSIAFCTLPRQFWSYGKMDAKTLVALDSKGSTGYLRLAAIYDKLGKFTKAKINYQVAERYVILMEKSCRRVWRDGEGWVSSD
;
A
#
# COMPACT_ATOMS: atom_id res chain seq x y z
N MET A 1 24.03 -22.42 19.17
CA MET A 1 24.14 -21.37 18.15
C MET A 1 22.72 -21.06 17.74
N GLY A 2 22.23 -19.86 18.07
CA GLY A 2 20.82 -19.51 17.91
C GLY A 2 20.55 -18.98 16.52
N ASP A 3 19.61 -19.62 15.82
CA ASP A 3 19.01 -19.08 14.60
C ASP A 3 18.07 -17.93 14.98
N GLN A 4 18.53 -16.72 14.72
CA GLN A 4 17.66 -15.55 14.56
C GLN A 4 16.83 -15.79 13.30
N VAL A 5 15.59 -16.25 13.45
CA VAL A 5 14.65 -16.30 12.34
C VAL A 5 14.38 -14.87 11.88
N ASP A 6 14.73 -14.60 10.63
CA ASP A 6 14.71 -13.30 9.96
C ASP A 6 13.30 -12.67 9.88
N LEU A 7 12.90 -11.98 10.94
CA LEU A 7 11.82 -10.98 10.90
C LEU A 7 12.17 -9.77 10.01
N HIS A 8 13.42 -9.64 9.58
CA HIS A 8 13.89 -8.57 8.70
C HIS A 8 13.56 -8.81 7.22
N GLU A 9 13.55 -10.07 6.77
CA GLU A 9 13.47 -10.42 5.34
C GLU A 9 12.07 -10.17 4.74
N SER A 10 11.00 -10.50 5.47
CA SER A 10 9.61 -10.21 5.04
C SER A 10 9.32 -8.71 4.92
N SER A 11 9.99 -7.87 5.71
CA SER A 11 9.85 -6.41 5.59
C SER A 11 10.54 -5.87 4.33
N ALA A 12 11.68 -6.45 3.96
CA ALA A 12 12.47 -6.05 2.80
C ALA A 12 11.79 -6.45 1.48
N THR A 13 11.23 -7.66 1.40
CA THR A 13 10.53 -8.12 0.20
C THR A 13 9.24 -7.33 -0.08
N THR A 14 8.51 -6.99 0.97
CA THR A 14 7.33 -6.12 0.91
C THR A 14 7.73 -4.70 0.49
N GLU A 15 8.81 -4.15 1.05
CA GLU A 15 9.34 -2.84 0.69
C GLU A 15 9.77 -2.77 -0.78
N ASN A 16 10.44 -3.79 -1.27
CA ASN A 16 10.85 -3.92 -2.66
C ASN A 16 9.65 -3.92 -3.62
N TYR A 17 8.60 -4.67 -3.29
CA TYR A 17 7.35 -4.65 -4.04
C TYR A 17 6.78 -3.23 -4.15
N PHE A 18 6.64 -2.52 -3.02
CA PHE A 18 6.08 -1.16 -3.01
C PHE A 18 6.94 -0.17 -3.79
N ARG A 19 8.27 -0.27 -3.71
CA ARG A 19 9.19 0.62 -4.45
C ARG A 19 9.02 0.44 -5.96
N LEU A 20 8.97 -0.80 -6.42
CA LEU A 20 8.75 -1.09 -7.84
C LEU A 20 7.32 -0.71 -8.27
N ASN A 21 6.32 -0.99 -7.43
CA ASN A 21 4.94 -0.60 -7.67
C ASN A 21 4.81 0.92 -7.82
N HIS A 22 5.45 1.69 -6.94
CA HIS A 22 5.44 3.15 -7.04
C HIS A 22 6.05 3.65 -8.34
N LEU A 23 7.22 3.11 -8.72
CA LEU A 23 7.87 3.46 -9.98
C LEU A 23 6.95 3.19 -11.19
N ILE A 24 6.29 2.04 -11.22
CA ILE A 24 5.48 1.59 -12.36
C ILE A 24 4.07 2.21 -12.38
N VAL A 25 3.41 2.32 -11.24
CA VAL A 25 2.00 2.75 -11.16
C VAL A 25 1.86 4.26 -11.03
N HIS A 26 2.83 4.92 -10.39
CA HIS A 26 2.74 6.36 -10.10
C HIS A 26 3.71 7.20 -10.93
N GLU A 27 4.97 6.79 -11.07
CA GLU A 27 5.97 7.61 -11.78
C GLU A 27 5.93 7.39 -13.29
N ALA A 28 5.89 6.14 -13.76
CA ALA A 28 5.89 5.85 -15.19
C ALA A 28 4.77 6.56 -15.97
N PRO A 29 3.49 6.59 -15.51
CA PRO A 29 2.46 7.38 -16.19
C PRO A 29 2.80 8.86 -16.31
N LYS A 30 3.45 9.47 -15.31
CA LYS A 30 3.83 10.90 -15.36
C LYS A 30 4.86 11.17 -16.45
N VAL A 31 5.73 10.21 -16.74
CA VAL A 31 6.73 10.30 -17.82
C VAL A 31 6.05 10.21 -19.19
N PHE A 32 5.13 9.26 -19.36
CA PHE A 32 4.53 8.99 -20.67
C PHE A 32 3.31 9.86 -21.00
N ARG A 33 2.62 10.45 -20.01
CA ARG A 33 1.47 11.35 -20.26
C ARG A 33 1.84 12.57 -21.10
N PRO A 34 2.93 13.31 -20.84
CA PRO A 34 3.37 14.39 -21.72
C PRO A 34 3.64 13.92 -23.14
N VAL A 35 4.30 12.76 -23.30
CA VAL A 35 4.57 12.17 -24.62
C VAL A 35 3.26 11.89 -25.37
N LEU A 36 2.32 11.22 -24.71
CA LEU A 36 1.00 10.93 -25.28
C LEU A 36 0.21 12.21 -25.58
N THR A 37 0.26 13.20 -24.71
CA THR A 37 -0.44 14.48 -24.90
C THR A 37 0.09 15.18 -26.14
N THR A 38 1.41 15.30 -26.27
CA THR A 38 2.05 15.88 -27.46
C THR A 38 1.65 15.16 -28.74
N LEU A 39 1.63 13.81 -28.72
CA LEU A 39 1.18 13.02 -29.87
C LEU A 39 -0.31 13.25 -30.18
N LEU A 40 -1.18 13.28 -29.17
CA LEU A 40 -2.61 13.54 -29.37
C LEU A 40 -2.84 14.96 -29.92
N SER A 41 -2.16 15.96 -29.37
CA SER A 41 -2.24 17.36 -29.81
C SER A 41 -1.78 17.52 -31.25
N ALA A 42 -0.63 16.94 -31.61
CA ALA A 42 -0.05 17.09 -32.94
C ALA A 42 -0.89 16.47 -34.06
N HIS A 43 -1.66 15.41 -33.76
CA HIS A 43 -2.35 14.62 -34.78
C HIS A 43 -3.89 14.72 -34.74
N TYR A 44 -4.47 15.07 -33.60
CA TYR A 44 -5.92 15.06 -33.41
C TYR A 44 -6.46 16.30 -32.68
N GLY A 45 -5.61 17.28 -32.34
CA GLY A 45 -6.01 18.53 -31.72
C GLY A 45 -6.69 18.33 -30.36
N ASN A 46 -5.92 18.02 -29.31
CA ASN A 46 -6.36 17.83 -27.91
C ASN A 46 -7.62 16.95 -27.71
N ASN A 47 -8.05 16.20 -28.72
CA ASN A 47 -9.35 15.59 -28.75
C ASN A 47 -9.24 14.07 -28.92
N VAL A 48 -9.34 13.36 -27.80
CA VAL A 48 -9.34 11.89 -27.76
C VAL A 48 -10.49 11.30 -28.59
N SER A 49 -11.65 11.97 -28.69
CA SER A 49 -12.76 11.47 -29.50
C SER A 49 -12.43 11.42 -30.99
N THR A 50 -11.57 12.32 -31.47
CA THR A 50 -11.09 12.31 -32.87
C THR A 50 -10.16 11.14 -33.12
N PHE A 51 -9.26 10.83 -32.18
CA PHE A 51 -8.46 9.60 -32.23
C PHE A 51 -9.34 8.35 -32.21
N LEU A 52 -10.35 8.28 -31.33
CA LEU A 52 -11.28 7.16 -31.23
C LEU A 52 -12.16 6.99 -32.48
N ALA A 53 -12.29 7.99 -33.35
CA ALA A 53 -12.98 7.86 -34.63
C ALA A 53 -12.15 7.14 -35.70
N THR A 54 -10.83 7.06 -35.53
CA THR A 54 -9.91 6.38 -36.46
C THR A 54 -9.99 4.85 -36.36
N LYS A 55 -9.52 4.13 -37.39
CA LYS A 55 -9.44 2.65 -37.36
C LYS A 55 -8.61 2.14 -36.17
N TYR A 56 -7.48 2.80 -35.87
CA TYR A 56 -6.59 2.40 -34.77
C TYR A 56 -7.21 2.66 -33.40
N GLY A 57 -7.81 3.84 -33.20
CA GLY A 57 -8.51 4.16 -31.95
C GLY A 57 -9.73 3.28 -31.71
N LYS A 58 -10.51 2.97 -32.76
CA LYS A 58 -11.63 2.01 -32.68
C LYS A 58 -11.18 0.61 -32.29
N ASN A 59 -10.10 0.11 -32.88
CA ASN A 59 -9.54 -1.20 -32.54
C ASN A 59 -9.06 -1.23 -31.09
N LEU A 60 -8.29 -0.22 -30.67
CA LEU A 60 -7.85 -0.09 -29.28
C LEU A 60 -9.03 -0.08 -28.31
N PHE A 61 -10.08 0.68 -28.62
CA PHE A 61 -11.28 0.75 -27.79
C PHE A 61 -11.98 -0.62 -27.68
N LYS A 62 -12.11 -1.33 -28.81
CA LYS A 62 -12.75 -2.65 -28.88
C LYS A 62 -11.97 -3.70 -28.07
N ASP A 63 -10.64 -3.65 -28.14
CA ASP A 63 -9.76 -4.61 -27.47
C ASP A 63 -9.53 -4.27 -25.98
N SER A 64 -9.92 -3.07 -25.56
CA SER A 64 -9.78 -2.58 -24.18
C SER A 64 -10.82 -3.15 -23.23
N LYS A 65 -10.46 -3.30 -21.95
CA LYS A 65 -11.42 -3.69 -20.90
C LYS A 65 -12.44 -2.55 -20.65
N ARG A 66 -13.62 -2.89 -20.13
CA ARG A 66 -14.71 -1.92 -19.84
C ARG A 66 -14.26 -0.68 -19.05
N ARG A 67 -13.35 -0.84 -18.08
CA ARG A 67 -12.81 0.29 -17.31
C ARG A 67 -11.93 1.21 -18.17
N GLN A 68 -11.08 0.65 -19.02
CA GLN A 68 -10.23 1.40 -19.95
C GLN A 68 -11.08 2.12 -21.00
N GLN A 69 -12.13 1.48 -21.51
CA GLN A 69 -13.11 2.10 -22.40
C GLN A 69 -13.74 3.34 -21.78
N LYS A 70 -14.18 3.26 -20.51
CA LYS A 70 -14.73 4.41 -19.78
C LYS A 70 -13.72 5.55 -19.64
N ASN A 71 -12.45 5.22 -19.40
CA ASN A 71 -11.38 6.22 -19.29
C ASN A 71 -11.04 6.84 -20.66
N LEU A 72 -11.07 6.05 -21.73
CA LEU A 72 -10.89 6.55 -23.11
C LEU A 72 -12.01 7.52 -23.49
N THR A 73 -13.27 7.18 -23.20
CA THR A 73 -14.40 8.06 -23.53
C THR A 73 -14.44 9.34 -22.72
N SER A 74 -13.91 9.35 -21.48
CA SER A 74 -13.84 10.58 -20.70
C SER A 74 -12.82 11.57 -21.24
N GLY A 75 -11.84 11.12 -22.04
CA GLY A 75 -10.79 11.97 -22.61
C GLY A 75 -9.78 12.52 -21.58
N ASP A 76 -9.98 12.24 -20.30
CA ASP A 76 -9.09 12.70 -19.23
C ASP A 76 -7.87 11.79 -19.10
N VAL A 77 -6.82 12.14 -19.84
CA VAL A 77 -5.53 11.42 -19.90
C VAL A 77 -4.85 11.33 -18.52
N THR A 78 -5.18 12.20 -17.57
CA THR A 78 -4.60 12.17 -16.22
C THR A 78 -5.05 10.94 -15.41
N LEU A 79 -6.21 10.37 -15.75
CA LEU A 79 -6.78 9.20 -15.10
C LEU A 79 -6.39 7.88 -15.77
N TRP A 80 -5.62 7.93 -16.85
CA TRP A 80 -5.23 6.73 -17.60
C TRP A 80 -4.07 6.03 -16.88
N ASP A 81 -4.15 4.70 -16.83
CA ASP A 81 -3.13 3.84 -16.26
C ASP A 81 -2.02 3.55 -17.29
N LEU A 82 -0.87 3.09 -16.80
CA LEU A 82 0.31 2.87 -17.66
C LEU A 82 0.00 2.01 -18.90
N PRO A 83 -0.66 0.82 -18.78
CA PRO A 83 -0.93 0.00 -19.95
C PRO A 83 -1.74 0.73 -21.02
N LEU A 84 -2.78 1.46 -20.62
CA LEU A 84 -3.63 2.22 -21.54
C LEU A 84 -2.85 3.33 -22.24
N ILE A 85 -2.02 4.07 -21.50
CA ILE A 85 -1.17 5.13 -22.05
C ILE A 85 -0.24 4.56 -23.13
N LEU A 86 0.46 3.47 -22.82
CA LEU A 86 1.39 2.83 -23.75
C LEU A 86 0.67 2.31 -24.99
N ASP A 87 -0.51 1.69 -24.84
CA ASP A 87 -1.30 1.20 -25.98
C ASP A 87 -1.80 2.32 -26.89
N CYS A 88 -2.15 3.48 -26.32
CA CYS A 88 -2.49 4.67 -27.11
C CYS A 88 -1.29 5.15 -27.92
N ILE A 89 -0.11 5.29 -27.28
CA ILE A 89 1.12 5.74 -27.97
C ILE A 89 1.44 4.81 -29.14
N VAL A 90 1.45 3.48 -28.92
CA VAL A 90 1.71 2.48 -29.96
C VAL A 90 0.69 2.59 -31.10
N SER A 91 -0.58 2.78 -30.78
CA SER A 91 -1.65 2.90 -31.79
C SER A 91 -1.47 4.14 -32.67
N ILE A 92 -1.09 5.27 -32.06
CA ILE A 92 -0.82 6.52 -32.79
C ILE A 92 0.44 6.37 -33.67
N GLN A 93 1.52 5.79 -33.14
CA GLN A 93 2.76 5.55 -33.90
C GLN A 93 2.56 4.60 -35.07
N LYS A 94 1.75 3.54 -34.90
CA LYS A 94 1.35 2.64 -35.99
C LYS A 94 0.62 3.38 -37.11
N GLN A 95 -0.23 4.33 -36.78
CA GLN A 95 -0.91 5.16 -37.79
C GLN A 95 0.09 6.06 -38.55
N GLN A 96 1.16 6.49 -37.90
CA GLN A 96 2.21 7.33 -38.50
C GLN A 96 3.26 6.53 -39.28
N ASN A 97 3.14 5.20 -39.37
CA ASN A 97 4.16 4.30 -39.92
C ASN A 97 5.54 4.46 -39.27
N VAL A 98 5.59 4.92 -38.01
CA VAL A 98 6.84 4.98 -37.25
C VAL A 98 7.09 3.56 -36.72
N GLN A 99 8.04 2.85 -37.35
CA GLN A 99 8.54 1.60 -36.80
C GLN A 99 9.39 1.90 -35.57
N GLN A 100 8.82 1.65 -34.40
CA GLN A 100 9.58 1.68 -33.16
C GLN A 100 9.50 0.30 -32.50
N ASP A 101 10.67 -0.20 -32.10
CA ASP A 101 10.78 -1.46 -31.36
C ASP A 101 10.14 -1.25 -29.97
N ASN A 102 8.90 -1.70 -29.83
CA ASN A 102 8.08 -1.49 -28.63
C ASN A 102 8.44 -2.45 -27.49
N LYS A 103 9.61 -3.09 -27.54
CA LYS A 103 10.12 -3.99 -26.48
C LYS A 103 10.10 -3.32 -25.11
N ASP A 104 10.48 -2.05 -25.03
CA ASP A 104 10.47 -1.28 -23.78
C ASP A 104 9.05 -1.20 -23.19
N PHE A 105 8.05 -0.93 -24.02
CA PHE A 105 6.66 -0.84 -23.55
C PHE A 105 6.10 -2.19 -23.13
N GLN A 106 6.43 -3.26 -23.85
CA GLN A 106 6.04 -4.62 -23.45
C GLN A 106 6.68 -4.99 -22.13
N LYS A 107 7.97 -4.67 -21.94
CA LYS A 107 8.68 -4.94 -20.70
C LYS A 107 8.06 -4.22 -19.50
N LEU A 108 7.69 -2.95 -19.65
CA LEU A 108 6.99 -2.22 -18.57
C LEU A 108 5.62 -2.83 -18.24
N LYS A 109 4.89 -3.33 -19.24
CA LYS A 109 3.61 -4.02 -19.02
C LYS A 109 3.79 -5.37 -18.33
N GLU A 110 4.82 -6.12 -18.70
CA GLU A 110 5.19 -7.37 -18.03
C GLU A 110 5.45 -7.12 -16.54
N ILE A 111 6.32 -6.15 -16.21
CA ILE A 111 6.62 -5.78 -14.83
C ILE A 111 5.35 -5.35 -14.09
N ARG A 112 4.51 -4.51 -14.70
CA ARG A 112 3.23 -4.12 -14.12
C ARG A 112 2.31 -5.31 -13.85
N ASN A 113 2.27 -6.29 -14.75
CA ASN A 113 1.43 -7.47 -14.61
C ASN A 113 1.95 -8.40 -13.50
N VAL A 114 3.26 -8.59 -13.39
CA VAL A 114 3.88 -9.30 -12.26
C VAL A 114 3.43 -8.67 -10.95
N LEU A 115 3.53 -7.34 -10.84
CA LEU A 115 3.07 -6.61 -9.64
C LEU A 115 1.57 -6.75 -9.38
N ALA A 116 0.73 -6.67 -10.41
CA ALA A 116 -0.72 -6.76 -10.28
C ALA A 116 -1.20 -8.17 -9.90
N HIS A 117 -0.39 -9.19 -10.19
CA HIS A 117 -0.70 -10.60 -9.92
C HIS A 117 0.10 -11.20 -8.77
N SER A 118 0.97 -10.45 -8.09
CA SER A 118 1.62 -10.88 -6.84
C SER A 118 0.62 -10.73 -5.67
N PRO A 119 0.01 -11.82 -5.18
CA PRO A 119 -1.04 -11.75 -4.17
C PRO A 119 -0.50 -11.54 -2.76
N SER A 120 0.78 -11.84 -2.53
CA SER A 120 1.48 -11.61 -1.26
C SER A 120 1.91 -10.15 -1.09
N GLY A 121 2.04 -9.37 -2.18
CA GLY A 121 2.64 -8.04 -2.13
C GLY A 121 4.12 -8.08 -1.73
N GLU A 122 4.78 -9.22 -1.94
CA GLU A 122 6.19 -9.45 -1.69
C GLU A 122 6.93 -9.61 -3.01
N LEU A 123 8.17 -9.15 -3.06
CA LEU A 123 9.08 -9.26 -4.20
C LEU A 123 10.48 -9.57 -3.69
N SER A 124 11.11 -10.61 -4.22
CA SER A 124 12.49 -10.97 -3.85
C SER A 124 13.45 -9.83 -4.19
N GLU A 125 14.60 -9.77 -3.53
CA GLU A 125 15.62 -8.75 -3.81
C GLU A 125 16.14 -8.85 -5.25
N ASP A 126 16.39 -10.06 -5.75
CA ASP A 126 16.87 -10.29 -7.11
C ASP A 126 15.85 -9.85 -8.18
N ASP A 127 14.58 -10.23 -8.00
CA ASP A 127 13.51 -9.82 -8.91
C ASP A 127 13.32 -8.30 -8.88
N PHE A 128 13.40 -7.70 -7.68
CA PHE A 128 13.35 -6.26 -7.51
C PHE A 128 14.49 -5.56 -8.25
N ILE A 129 15.74 -5.95 -8.02
CA ILE A 129 16.90 -5.30 -8.64
C ILE A 129 16.79 -5.38 -10.16
N LYS A 130 16.43 -6.55 -10.68
CA LYS A 130 16.27 -6.79 -12.12
C LYS A 130 15.16 -5.91 -12.71
N ASP A 131 13.96 -5.97 -12.16
CA ASP A 131 12.81 -5.28 -12.75
C ASP A 131 12.88 -3.77 -12.51
N PHE A 132 13.38 -3.33 -11.36
CA PHE A 132 13.58 -1.91 -11.05
C PHE A 132 14.63 -1.27 -11.95
N THR A 133 15.79 -1.92 -12.13
CA THR A 133 16.85 -1.41 -13.02
C THR A 133 16.37 -1.34 -14.46
N THR A 134 15.66 -2.39 -14.90
CA THR A 134 15.05 -2.44 -16.24
C THR A 134 14.05 -1.31 -16.45
N ALA A 135 13.08 -1.16 -15.55
CA ALA A 135 12.07 -0.12 -15.63
C ALA A 135 12.69 1.27 -15.59
N LYS A 136 13.66 1.49 -14.68
CA LYS A 136 14.38 2.75 -14.55
C LYS A 136 15.08 3.13 -15.84
N HIS A 137 15.85 2.24 -16.44
CA HIS A 137 16.55 2.52 -17.69
C HIS A 137 15.60 2.85 -18.85
N ILE A 138 14.49 2.12 -18.96
CA ILE A 138 13.45 2.43 -19.94
C ILE A 138 12.95 3.86 -19.70
N LEU A 139 12.54 4.18 -18.47
CA LEU A 139 12.01 5.50 -18.14
C LEU A 139 13.02 6.62 -18.43
N GLU A 140 14.31 6.42 -18.10
CA GLU A 140 15.38 7.40 -18.35
C GLU A 140 15.49 7.78 -19.82
N ARG A 141 15.32 6.82 -20.75
CA ARG A 141 15.31 7.07 -22.20
C ARG A 141 14.15 7.97 -22.64
N PHE A 142 13.04 7.94 -21.91
CA PHE A 142 11.86 8.77 -22.18
C PHE A 142 11.85 10.08 -21.37
N GLY A 143 13.01 10.52 -20.89
CA GLY A 143 13.15 11.80 -20.20
C GLY A 143 12.78 11.74 -18.72
N TYR A 144 12.68 10.55 -18.13
CA TYR A 144 12.77 10.40 -16.68
C TYR A 144 14.18 10.77 -16.24
N MET A 145 14.39 12.07 -16.05
CA MET A 145 15.50 12.52 -15.24
C MET A 145 15.21 12.00 -13.84
N VAL A 146 16.09 11.16 -13.29
CA VAL A 146 16.20 11.03 -11.84
C VAL A 146 16.64 12.41 -11.36
N THR A 147 15.68 13.32 -11.26
CA THR A 147 15.95 14.65 -10.73
C THR A 147 16.51 14.40 -9.35
N ARG A 148 17.46 15.23 -8.93
CA ARG A 148 17.89 15.23 -7.53
C ARG A 148 16.67 15.19 -6.62
N LYS A 149 15.50 15.76 -6.98
CA LYS A 149 14.20 15.61 -6.29
C LYS A 149 13.57 14.22 -6.22
N ILE A 150 13.85 13.28 -7.13
CA ILE A 150 13.39 11.87 -7.08
C ILE A 150 14.44 10.99 -6.42
N GLN A 151 15.74 11.23 -6.62
CA GLN A 151 16.74 10.58 -5.75
C GLN A 151 16.55 11.08 -4.32
N ILE A 152 16.34 12.38 -4.10
CA ILE A 152 16.00 13.02 -2.83
C ILE A 152 14.55 12.74 -2.43
N ARG A 153 13.56 12.42 -3.28
CA ARG A 153 12.26 11.91 -2.81
C ARG A 153 12.34 10.44 -2.46
N MET A 154 13.08 9.61 -3.16
CA MET A 154 13.24 8.20 -2.81
C MET A 154 14.18 8.05 -1.60
N THR A 155 15.16 8.95 -1.45
CA THR A 155 16.05 9.04 -0.28
C THR A 155 15.42 9.86 0.85
N MET A 156 14.58 10.88 0.62
CA MET A 156 13.77 11.62 1.63
C MET A 156 12.37 11.04 1.84
N GLU A 157 11.86 10.07 1.11
CA GLU A 157 10.66 9.28 1.48
C GLU A 157 11.11 7.98 2.15
N ALA A 158 12.33 7.50 1.88
CA ALA A 158 13.03 6.59 2.76
C ALA A 158 13.48 7.28 4.06
N GLN A 159 14.06 8.50 4.01
CA GLN A 159 14.47 9.29 5.20
C GLN A 159 13.31 10.03 5.89
N SER A 160 12.28 10.52 5.18
CA SER A 160 11.05 11.06 5.80
C SER A 160 9.99 10.02 6.06
N GLY A 161 10.02 8.86 5.40
CA GLY A 161 9.24 7.70 5.81
C GLY A 161 9.81 7.09 7.09
N THR A 162 11.14 6.99 7.21
CA THR A 162 11.78 6.68 8.49
C THR A 162 11.63 7.82 9.50
N ASP A 163 11.64 9.11 9.13
CA ASP A 163 11.36 10.21 10.08
C ASP A 163 9.88 10.26 10.51
N ILE A 164 8.92 10.06 9.61
CA ILE A 164 7.49 9.98 9.95
C ILE A 164 7.24 8.75 10.79
N LEU A 165 7.77 7.57 10.42
CA LEU A 165 7.63 6.36 11.23
C LEU A 165 8.36 6.53 12.57
N SER A 166 9.59 7.06 12.60
CA SER A 166 10.36 7.35 13.82
C SER A 166 9.62 8.34 14.72
N ARG A 167 9.05 9.40 14.15
CA ARG A 167 8.22 10.38 14.85
C ARG A 167 6.92 9.76 15.34
N CYS A 168 6.29 8.86 14.57
CA CYS A 168 5.11 8.12 15.00
C CYS A 168 5.44 7.14 16.13
N TYR A 169 6.57 6.43 16.06
CA TYR A 169 7.07 5.58 17.14
C TYR A 169 7.45 6.40 18.38
N SER A 170 8.02 7.58 18.19
CA SER A 170 8.33 8.52 19.27
C SER A 170 7.06 9.05 19.92
N LEU A 171 6.04 9.40 19.13
CA LEU A 171 4.71 9.79 19.62
C LEU A 171 3.99 8.64 20.32
N LEU A 172 4.09 7.41 19.81
CA LEU A 172 3.58 6.21 20.46
C LEU A 172 4.27 6.00 21.82
N LYS A 173 5.60 6.04 21.87
CA LYS A 173 6.39 5.88 23.09
C LYS A 173 6.08 6.99 24.10
N PHE A 174 5.99 8.23 23.64
CA PHE A 174 5.60 9.38 24.47
C PHE A 174 4.16 9.25 24.98
N GLY A 175 3.23 8.81 24.13
CA GLY A 175 1.85 8.54 24.50
C GLY A 175 1.74 7.45 25.56
N ASN A 176 2.45 6.33 25.37
CA ASN A 176 2.52 5.23 26.33
C ASN A 176 3.08 5.72 27.68
N LYS A 177 4.17 6.50 27.66
CA LYS A 177 4.74 7.11 28.87
C LYS A 177 3.74 8.03 29.57
N CYS A 178 3.08 8.93 28.83
CA CYS A 178 2.05 9.80 29.40
C CYS A 178 0.88 9.00 29.98
N PHE A 179 0.51 7.89 29.36
CA PHE A 179 -0.57 7.02 29.85
C PHE A 179 -0.19 6.34 31.16
N ILE A 180 1.03 5.79 31.26
CA ILE A 180 1.60 5.21 32.49
C ILE A 180 1.68 6.27 33.60
N ASP A 181 2.11 7.49 33.27
CA ASP A 181 2.17 8.64 34.20
C ASP A 181 0.78 9.21 34.58
N ASN A 182 -0.31 8.54 34.20
CA ASN A 182 -1.70 8.96 34.38
C ASN A 182 -2.05 10.34 33.76
N LYS A 183 -1.26 10.82 32.80
CA LYS A 183 -1.49 12.04 32.01
C LYS A 183 -2.33 11.71 30.77
N VAL A 184 -3.54 11.20 30.99
CA VAL A 184 -4.40 10.57 29.96
C VAL A 184 -4.66 11.49 28.75
N TRP A 185 -4.98 12.76 28.94
CA TRP A 185 -5.23 13.69 27.82
C TRP A 185 -3.98 13.95 26.97
N LYS A 186 -2.80 14.00 27.59
CA LYS A 186 -1.52 14.14 26.86
C LYS A 186 -1.24 12.88 26.04
N ALA A 187 -1.56 11.70 26.57
CA ALA A 187 -1.47 10.45 25.84
C ALA A 187 -2.40 10.43 24.61
N ILE A 188 -3.68 10.79 24.79
CA ILE A 188 -4.67 10.87 23.69
C ILE A 188 -4.20 11.84 22.59
N LYS A 189 -3.67 13.01 22.97
CA LYS A 189 -3.13 13.98 22.01
C LYS A 189 -1.96 13.38 21.22
N ALA A 190 -1.01 12.75 21.88
CA ALA A 190 0.14 12.12 21.24
C ALA A 190 -0.27 11.02 20.25
N TYR A 191 -1.18 10.13 20.64
CA TYR A 191 -1.69 9.10 19.74
C TYR A 191 -2.45 9.70 18.54
N THR A 192 -3.23 10.76 18.78
CA THR A 192 -3.98 11.44 17.72
C THR A 192 -3.06 12.10 16.70
N GLU A 193 -1.98 12.76 17.15
CA GLU A 193 -0.97 13.29 16.23
C GLU A 193 -0.28 12.17 15.45
N GLY A 194 0.06 11.05 16.08
CA GLY A 194 0.62 9.89 15.40
C GLY A 194 -0.31 9.33 14.33
N ILE A 195 -1.61 9.22 14.63
CA ILE A 195 -2.63 8.78 13.67
C ILE A 195 -2.76 9.78 12.51
N ARG A 196 -2.73 11.09 12.79
CA ARG A 196 -2.80 12.14 11.76
C ARG A 196 -1.61 12.08 10.80
N LEU A 197 -0.42 11.81 11.34
CA LEU A 197 0.79 11.63 10.53
C LEU A 197 0.67 10.42 9.59
N LEU A 198 0.11 9.30 10.05
CA LEU A 198 -0.02 8.07 9.26
C LEU A 198 -1.24 8.02 8.34
N ASN A 199 -2.32 8.76 8.62
CA ASN A 199 -3.48 8.79 7.73
C ASN A 199 -3.16 9.37 6.34
N ASN A 200 -2.06 10.11 6.21
CA ASN A 200 -1.56 10.66 4.95
C ASN A 200 -0.40 9.83 4.36
N TYR A 201 -0.09 8.67 4.94
CA TYR A 201 1.08 7.87 4.60
C TYR A 201 0.67 6.45 4.15
N GLU A 202 1.25 5.97 3.05
CA GLU A 202 0.86 4.69 2.43
C GLU A 202 1.24 3.47 3.28
N ARG A 203 2.33 3.55 4.08
CA ARG A 203 2.70 2.47 5.01
C ARG A 203 1.98 2.64 6.35
N ARG A 204 1.19 1.64 6.72
CA ARG A 204 0.37 1.68 7.95
C ARG A 204 1.15 1.54 9.26
N GLY A 205 2.46 1.29 9.24
CA GLY A 205 3.37 1.41 10.40
C GLY A 205 2.77 0.98 11.76
N PRO A 206 2.97 1.77 12.85
CA PRO A 206 2.36 1.49 14.16
C PRO A 206 0.91 1.99 14.29
N LEU A 207 0.17 2.18 13.19
CA LEU A 207 -1.18 2.77 13.21
C LEU A 207 -2.14 2.00 14.11
N TRP A 208 -2.07 0.66 14.06
CA TRP A 208 -2.89 -0.20 14.90
C TRP A 208 -2.56 -0.03 16.41
N LYS A 209 -1.28 0.12 16.78
CA LYS A 209 -0.85 0.40 18.17
C LYS A 209 -1.31 1.78 18.65
N LEU A 210 -1.34 2.78 17.76
CA LEU A 210 -1.82 4.11 18.10
C LEU A 210 -3.33 4.13 18.34
N TYR A 211 -4.12 3.46 17.48
CA TYR A 211 -5.56 3.28 17.73
C TYR A 211 -5.83 2.45 18.98
N GLU A 212 -5.04 1.40 19.24
CA GLU A 212 -5.13 0.62 20.47
C GLU A 212 -4.88 1.50 21.70
N GLY A 213 -3.74 2.20 21.76
CA GLY A 213 -3.38 3.06 22.88
C GLY A 213 -4.42 4.17 23.12
N ARG A 214 -4.92 4.79 22.06
CA ARG A 214 -5.96 5.82 22.15
C ARG A 214 -7.30 5.27 22.60
N SER A 215 -7.67 4.08 22.11
CA SER A 215 -8.87 3.37 22.56
C SER A 215 -8.83 3.13 24.07
N ILE A 216 -7.72 2.63 24.61
CA ILE A 216 -7.57 2.37 26.05
C ILE A 216 -7.66 3.68 26.83
N ALA A 217 -6.98 4.73 26.37
CA ALA A 217 -6.96 6.02 27.03
C ALA A 217 -8.34 6.69 27.09
N PHE A 218 -9.16 6.59 26.04
CA PHE A 218 -10.55 7.06 26.11
C PHE A 218 -11.40 6.27 27.11
N CYS A 219 -11.06 5.00 27.37
CA CYS A 219 -11.78 4.15 28.31
C CYS A 219 -11.36 4.31 29.77
N THR A 220 -10.36 5.13 30.07
CA THR A 220 -10.02 5.57 31.44
C THR A 220 -10.67 6.91 31.79
N LEU A 221 -11.18 7.66 30.80
CA LEU A 221 -11.92 8.90 31.00
C LEU A 221 -13.39 8.63 31.40
N PRO A 222 -14.14 9.68 31.84
CA PRO A 222 -15.57 9.58 32.12
C PRO A 222 -16.37 8.99 30.96
N ARG A 223 -17.50 8.33 31.30
CA ARG A 223 -18.32 7.53 30.38
C ARG A 223 -18.69 8.22 29.07
N GLN A 224 -18.85 9.54 29.06
CA GLN A 224 -19.14 10.33 27.87
C GLN A 224 -18.11 10.19 26.74
N PHE A 225 -16.86 9.81 27.07
CA PHE A 225 -15.78 9.64 26.09
C PHE A 225 -15.63 8.21 25.57
N TRP A 226 -16.31 7.22 26.15
CA TRP A 226 -16.15 5.81 25.76
C TRP A 226 -16.62 5.52 24.34
N SER A 227 -17.49 6.37 23.78
CA SER A 227 -17.88 6.31 22.37
C SER A 227 -16.69 6.47 21.43
N TYR A 228 -15.73 7.34 21.75
CA TYR A 228 -14.50 7.53 20.98
C TYR A 228 -13.60 6.31 21.06
N GLY A 229 -13.39 5.75 22.26
CA GLY A 229 -12.63 4.51 22.42
C GLY A 229 -13.26 3.35 21.64
N LYS A 230 -14.59 3.25 21.61
CA LYS A 230 -15.30 2.25 20.82
C LYS A 230 -15.06 2.44 19.31
N MET A 231 -15.04 3.68 18.81
CA MET A 231 -14.75 3.96 17.40
C MET A 231 -13.32 3.54 17.05
N ASP A 232 -12.35 3.85 17.91
CA ASP A 232 -10.96 3.45 17.72
C ASP A 232 -10.78 1.92 17.72
N ALA A 233 -11.44 1.20 18.64
CA ALA A 233 -11.42 -0.26 18.67
C ALA A 233 -12.09 -0.89 17.43
N LYS A 234 -13.14 -0.26 16.87
CA LYS A 234 -13.71 -0.69 15.58
C LYS A 234 -12.74 -0.47 14.43
N THR A 235 -12.06 0.67 14.41
CA THR A 235 -11.02 0.95 13.41
C THR A 235 -9.89 -0.07 13.52
N LEU A 236 -9.50 -0.46 14.74
CA LEU A 236 -8.49 -1.50 14.97
C LEU A 236 -8.91 -2.85 14.36
N VAL A 237 -10.16 -3.28 14.55
CA VAL A 237 -10.71 -4.48 13.88
C VAL A 237 -10.74 -4.31 12.34
N ALA A 238 -11.02 -3.12 11.82
CA ALA A 238 -11.00 -2.88 10.38
C ALA A 238 -9.57 -2.89 9.79
N LEU A 239 -8.57 -2.49 10.58
CA LEU A 239 -7.16 -2.52 10.20
C LEU A 239 -6.57 -3.93 10.23
N ASP A 240 -6.98 -4.74 11.20
CA ASP A 240 -6.60 -6.16 11.32
C ASP A 240 -7.80 -7.00 11.77
N SER A 241 -8.58 -7.46 10.79
CA SER A 241 -9.80 -8.22 11.04
C SER A 241 -9.56 -9.64 11.55
N LYS A 242 -8.31 -10.11 11.48
CA LYS A 242 -7.87 -11.43 11.97
C LYS A 242 -7.09 -11.34 13.28
N GLY A 243 -6.83 -10.13 13.78
CA GLY A 243 -6.16 -9.89 15.06
C GLY A 243 -7.12 -9.97 16.24
N SER A 244 -6.67 -10.57 17.35
CA SER A 244 -7.47 -10.67 18.58
C SER A 244 -7.63 -9.33 19.31
N THR A 245 -6.63 -8.45 19.22
CA THR A 245 -6.55 -7.20 20.00
C THR A 245 -7.74 -6.27 19.79
N GLY A 246 -8.16 -6.03 18.55
CA GLY A 246 -9.31 -5.17 18.24
C GLY A 246 -10.60 -5.68 18.89
N TYR A 247 -10.85 -6.98 18.79
CA TYR A 247 -12.03 -7.61 19.39
C TYR A 247 -11.97 -7.59 20.92
N LEU A 248 -10.81 -7.84 21.54
CA LEU A 248 -10.64 -7.71 22.99
C LEU A 248 -10.97 -6.30 23.49
N ARG A 249 -10.52 -5.26 22.78
CA ARG A 249 -10.82 -3.86 23.14
C ARG A 249 -12.31 -3.56 22.98
N LEU A 250 -12.93 -3.98 21.89
CA LEU A 250 -14.38 -3.83 21.71
C LEU A 250 -15.17 -4.55 22.79
N ALA A 251 -14.75 -5.76 23.17
CA ALA A 251 -15.39 -6.54 24.21
C ALA A 251 -15.38 -5.81 25.55
N ALA A 252 -14.19 -5.36 25.99
CA ALA A 252 -14.03 -4.61 27.24
C ALA A 252 -14.84 -3.31 27.26
N ILE A 253 -14.96 -2.62 26.12
CA ILE A 253 -15.76 -1.39 26.02
C ILE A 253 -17.25 -1.69 26.08
N TYR A 254 -17.71 -2.74 25.41
CA TYR A 254 -19.11 -3.17 25.49
C TYR A 254 -19.48 -3.62 26.90
N ASP A 255 -18.57 -4.30 27.59
CA ASP A 255 -18.73 -4.73 28.97
C ASP A 255 -18.93 -3.52 29.89
N LYS A 256 -18.02 -2.53 29.82
CA LYS A 256 -18.16 -1.26 30.55
C LYS A 256 -19.48 -0.53 30.23
N LEU A 257 -19.95 -0.59 28.98
CA LEU A 257 -21.22 0.02 28.55
C LEU A 257 -22.48 -0.76 28.96
N GLY A 258 -22.35 -1.91 29.64
CA GLY A 258 -23.45 -2.80 30.01
C GLY A 258 -24.06 -3.55 28.83
N LYS A 259 -23.33 -3.67 27.71
CA LYS A 259 -23.76 -4.37 26.48
C LYS A 259 -23.21 -5.79 26.46
N PHE A 260 -23.53 -6.58 27.48
CA PHE A 260 -22.91 -7.88 27.76
C PHE A 260 -22.98 -8.88 26.61
N THR A 261 -24.10 -8.96 25.87
CA THR A 261 -24.23 -9.84 24.70
C THR A 261 -23.18 -9.50 23.64
N LYS A 262 -22.95 -8.21 23.37
CA LYS A 262 -21.94 -7.75 22.41
C LYS A 262 -20.53 -7.97 22.94
N ALA A 263 -20.33 -7.78 24.25
CA ALA A 263 -19.05 -8.08 24.90
C ALA A 263 -18.67 -9.56 24.74
N LYS A 264 -19.59 -10.47 25.08
CA LYS A 264 -19.41 -11.93 24.95
C LYS A 264 -19.03 -12.35 23.53
N ILE A 265 -19.76 -11.86 22.52
CA ILE A 265 -19.46 -12.18 21.11
C ILE A 265 -18.04 -11.74 20.75
N ASN A 266 -17.61 -10.54 21.14
CA ASN A 266 -16.28 -10.05 20.82
C ASN A 266 -15.17 -10.80 21.58
N TYR A 267 -15.40 -11.17 22.85
CA TYR A 267 -14.46 -12.03 23.60
C TYR A 267 -14.29 -13.40 22.92
N GLN A 268 -15.37 -14.04 22.48
CA GLN A 268 -15.31 -15.33 21.79
C GLN A 268 -14.57 -15.24 20.45
N VAL A 269 -14.78 -14.14 19.70
CA VAL A 269 -14.05 -13.93 18.44
C VAL A 269 -12.55 -13.70 18.72
N ALA A 270 -12.21 -12.91 19.73
CA ALA A 270 -10.82 -12.71 20.13
C ALA A 270 -10.13 -14.02 20.53
N GLU A 271 -10.78 -14.83 21.37
CA GLU A 271 -10.28 -16.13 21.82
C GLU A 271 -9.99 -17.07 20.64
N ARG A 272 -10.89 -17.15 19.65
CA ARG A 272 -10.67 -17.94 18.43
C ARG A 272 -9.39 -17.53 17.70
N TYR A 273 -9.13 -16.23 17.59
CA TYR A 273 -7.92 -15.75 16.92
C TYR A 273 -6.64 -16.01 17.73
N VAL A 274 -6.70 -15.94 19.06
CA VAL A 274 -5.56 -16.35 19.93
C VAL A 274 -5.22 -17.83 19.72
N ILE A 275 -6.24 -18.72 19.77
CA ILE A 275 -6.04 -20.16 19.56
C ILE A 275 -5.48 -20.47 18.17
N LEU A 276 -5.96 -19.76 17.14
CA LEU A 276 -5.45 -19.92 15.77
C LEU A 276 -3.98 -19.48 15.66
N MET A 277 -3.60 -18.35 16.25
CA MET A 277 -2.21 -17.91 16.29
C MET A 277 -1.31 -18.93 16.99
N GLU A 278 -1.72 -19.44 18.16
CA GLU A 278 -0.95 -20.48 18.88
C GLU A 278 -0.77 -21.76 18.04
N LYS A 279 -1.80 -22.19 17.32
CA LYS A 279 -1.72 -23.37 16.44
C LYS A 279 -0.78 -23.13 15.26
N SER A 280 -0.82 -21.93 14.66
CA SER A 280 0.10 -21.54 13.59
C SER A 280 1.55 -21.48 14.09
N CYS A 281 1.80 -20.90 15.26
CA CYS A 281 3.13 -20.89 15.88
C CYS A 281 3.64 -22.31 16.16
N ARG A 282 2.80 -23.21 16.69
CA ARG A 282 3.17 -24.62 16.93
C ARG A 282 3.44 -25.42 15.65
N ARG A 283 2.81 -25.04 14.52
CA ARG A 283 3.07 -25.66 13.22
C ARG A 283 4.40 -25.19 12.64
N VAL A 284 4.68 -23.88 12.67
CA VAL A 284 5.97 -23.31 12.27
C VAL A 284 7.12 -23.88 13.10
N TRP A 285 6.92 -24.10 14.40
CA TRP A 285 7.90 -24.77 15.25
C TRP A 285 8.11 -26.25 14.90
N ARG A 286 7.07 -26.98 14.48
CA ARG A 286 7.20 -28.39 14.06
C ARG A 286 7.87 -28.56 12.71
N ASP A 287 7.62 -27.64 11.78
CA ASP A 287 8.16 -27.72 10.41
C ASP A 287 9.59 -27.13 10.32
N GLY A 288 10.01 -26.35 11.32
CA GLY A 288 11.38 -25.81 11.45
C GLY A 288 12.37 -26.75 12.14
N GLU A 289 11.91 -27.72 12.93
CA GLU A 289 12.74 -28.81 13.42
C GLU A 289 12.61 -30.02 12.49
N GLY A 290 13.45 -30.05 11.46
CA GLY A 290 13.71 -31.28 10.70
C GLY A 290 14.25 -32.35 11.64
N TRP A 291 13.35 -33.10 12.27
CA TRP A 291 13.67 -34.38 12.86
C TRP A 291 13.96 -35.35 11.72
N VAL A 292 15.25 -35.47 11.40
CA VAL A 292 15.82 -36.72 10.93
C VAL A 292 15.60 -37.73 12.07
N SER A 293 14.46 -38.42 12.06
CA SER A 293 14.39 -39.72 12.71
C SER A 293 15.07 -40.70 11.77
N SER A 294 16.36 -40.91 11.98
CA SER A 294 17.05 -42.10 11.52
C SER A 294 16.50 -43.29 12.31
N ASP A 295 15.60 -44.03 11.67
CA ASP A 295 15.54 -45.49 11.77
C ASP A 295 15.99 -46.06 10.42
#